data_AF-A0A420QT13-F1
#
_entry.id   AF-A0A420QT13-F1
#
_cell.length_a   1.000
_cell.length_b   1.000
_cell.length_c   1.000
_cell.angle_alpha   90.00
_cell.angle_beta   90.00
_cell.angle_gamma   90.00
#
_symmetry.space_group_name_H-M   'P 1'
#
loop_
_entity.id
_entity.type
_entity.pdbx_description
1 polymer ?
#
loop_
_entity_poly.entity_id
_entity_poly.type
_entity_poly.pdbx_seq_one_letter_code
_entity_poly.pdbx_strand_id
1 'polypeptide(L)'
;MVRKGSKKVRTGCITCKVRKIKCDETRPCCRRCTNTGRNCDGYAPQGRQPTPAAHLAVTCQYLRTKTECRGLQYFCEVAAPRLLGPKSPYLWTHLVMQLSESEPVVKHSLLAISSLYETQEAQKTPPAMPSLALHHYNSAIQGLKTTQSDVLALLGCILFTCIELLQSNNGTAIRHCAHGIAIMERCNNPWAREHLVPIFRRISVLPLLFGSDSTELSRSIVLGGFVL
;
A
#
# COMPACT_ATOMS: atom_id res chain seq x y z
N MET A 1 -62.75 -4.69 -23.93
CA MET A 1 -62.03 -5.87 -23.38
C MET A 1 -60.75 -5.40 -22.68
N VAL A 2 -60.70 -5.48 -21.36
CA VAL A 2 -59.54 -5.03 -20.55
C VAL A 2 -58.41 -6.07 -20.68
N ARG A 3 -57.23 -5.64 -21.16
CA ARG A 3 -56.06 -6.53 -21.30
C ARG A 3 -55.49 -6.87 -19.92
N LYS A 4 -55.56 -8.15 -19.54
CA LYS A 4 -54.98 -8.70 -18.30
C LYS A 4 -53.46 -8.51 -18.34
N GLY A 5 -52.93 -7.68 -17.45
CA GLY A 5 -51.48 -7.42 -17.35
C GLY A 5 -50.71 -8.70 -17.03
N SER A 6 -49.70 -9.02 -17.84
CA SER A 6 -48.83 -10.18 -17.59
C SER A 6 -47.76 -9.88 -16.54
N LYS A 7 -47.47 -10.85 -15.66
CA LYS A 7 -46.40 -10.75 -14.66
C LYS A 7 -45.06 -10.41 -15.33
N LYS A 8 -44.33 -9.43 -14.78
CA LYS A 8 -43.02 -9.00 -15.28
C LYS A 8 -42.02 -10.16 -15.14
N VAL A 9 -41.45 -10.61 -16.25
CA VAL A 9 -40.37 -11.62 -16.26
C VAL A 9 -39.02 -10.92 -16.11
N ARG A 10 -38.20 -11.34 -15.13
CA ARG A 10 -36.88 -10.74 -14.84
C ARG A 10 -35.79 -11.18 -15.84
N THR A 11 -36.10 -12.20 -16.64
CA THR A 11 -35.21 -12.94 -17.55
C THR A 11 -35.24 -12.48 -19.00
N GLY A 12 -36.07 -11.49 -19.37
CA GLY A 12 -36.15 -11.01 -20.76
C GLY A 12 -34.85 -10.38 -21.29
N CYS A 13 -34.69 -10.39 -22.63
CA CYS A 13 -33.56 -9.75 -23.31
C CYS A 13 -33.56 -8.23 -23.05
N ILE A 14 -32.39 -7.60 -23.18
CA ILE A 14 -32.18 -6.19 -22.86
C ILE A 14 -33.11 -5.32 -23.73
N THR A 15 -33.16 -5.58 -25.04
CA THR A 15 -33.99 -4.82 -25.98
C THR A 15 -35.50 -4.90 -25.65
N CYS A 16 -36.02 -6.08 -25.27
CA CYS A 16 -37.43 -6.23 -24.88
C CYS A 16 -37.73 -5.54 -23.54
N LYS A 17 -36.79 -5.55 -22.59
CA LYS A 17 -36.90 -4.84 -21.31
C LYS A 17 -36.96 -3.33 -21.51
N VAL A 18 -36.08 -2.76 -22.33
CA VAL A 18 -36.10 -1.33 -22.70
C VAL A 18 -37.45 -0.96 -23.33
N ARG A 19 -37.95 -1.82 -24.23
CA ARG A 19 -39.25 -1.63 -24.88
C ARG A 19 -40.45 -1.90 -23.97
N LYS A 20 -40.25 -2.34 -22.72
CA LYS A 20 -41.30 -2.69 -21.75
C LYS A 20 -42.33 -3.69 -22.30
N ILE A 21 -41.88 -4.61 -23.15
CA ILE A 21 -42.70 -5.71 -23.70
C ILE A 21 -42.22 -7.05 -23.14
N LYS A 22 -43.11 -8.04 -23.08
CA LYS A 22 -42.74 -9.41 -22.69
C LYS A 22 -41.71 -9.97 -23.68
N CYS A 23 -40.68 -10.64 -23.17
CA CYS A 23 -39.71 -11.35 -24.00
C CYS A 23 -40.12 -12.82 -24.10
N ASP A 24 -39.88 -13.43 -25.26
CA ASP A 24 -40.16 -14.87 -25.46
C ASP A 24 -38.94 -15.75 -25.12
N GLU A 25 -37.87 -15.15 -24.59
CA GLU A 25 -36.69 -15.78 -23.97
C GLU A 25 -35.89 -16.79 -24.83
N THR A 26 -36.16 -16.85 -26.13
CA THR A 26 -35.39 -17.68 -27.06
C THR A 26 -33.93 -17.18 -27.18
N ARG A 27 -32.98 -18.12 -27.21
CA ARG A 27 -31.54 -17.86 -27.38
C ARG A 27 -31.10 -18.33 -28.78
N PRO A 28 -30.11 -17.68 -29.41
CA PRO A 28 -29.32 -16.54 -28.91
C PRO A 28 -30.05 -15.20 -28.96
N CYS A 29 -31.03 -15.04 -29.86
CA CYS A 29 -31.85 -13.83 -30.04
C CYS A 29 -33.34 -14.13 -29.80
N CYS A 30 -34.06 -13.15 -29.24
CA CYS A 30 -35.50 -13.33 -29.02
C CYS A 30 -36.29 -13.15 -30.32
N ARG A 31 -37.31 -13.99 -30.55
CA ARG A 31 -38.14 -13.94 -31.77
C ARG A 31 -38.79 -12.58 -32.01
N ARG A 32 -39.17 -11.84 -30.96
CA ARG A 32 -39.72 -10.48 -31.09
C ARG A 32 -38.74 -9.47 -31.68
N CYS A 33 -37.45 -9.55 -31.33
CA CYS A 33 -36.46 -8.67 -31.93
C CYS A 33 -36.23 -9.06 -33.38
N THR A 34 -36.05 -10.37 -33.65
CA THR A 34 -35.84 -10.90 -35.02
C THR A 34 -37.02 -10.59 -35.95
N ASN A 35 -38.26 -10.87 -35.54
CA ASN A 35 -39.45 -10.65 -36.37
C ASN A 35 -39.74 -9.16 -36.60
N THR A 36 -39.26 -8.27 -35.72
CA THR A 36 -39.41 -6.83 -35.92
C THR A 36 -38.20 -6.18 -36.59
N GLY A 37 -37.25 -6.99 -37.10
CA GLY A 37 -36.04 -6.53 -37.79
C GLY A 37 -35.07 -5.76 -36.91
N ARG A 38 -35.17 -5.87 -35.58
CA ARG A 38 -34.32 -5.12 -34.64
C ARG A 38 -33.15 -5.97 -34.17
N ASN A 39 -31.99 -5.33 -33.99
CA ASN A 39 -30.85 -5.96 -33.35
C ASN A 39 -31.22 -6.35 -31.91
N CYS A 40 -30.96 -7.59 -31.53
CA CYS A 40 -31.25 -8.11 -30.20
C CYS A 40 -29.97 -8.03 -29.37
N ASP A 41 -29.93 -7.14 -28.38
CA ASP A 41 -28.74 -6.92 -27.53
C ASP A 41 -28.50 -8.06 -26.51
N GLY A 42 -29.11 -9.22 -26.74
CA GLY A 42 -28.97 -10.41 -25.91
C GLY A 42 -29.59 -10.29 -24.52
N TYR A 43 -29.19 -11.22 -23.65
CA TYR A 43 -29.68 -11.31 -22.28
C TYR A 43 -28.58 -10.82 -21.33
N ALA A 44 -28.92 -9.91 -20.41
CA ALA A 44 -27.97 -9.47 -19.40
C ALA A 44 -27.49 -10.68 -18.57
N PRO A 45 -26.18 -10.83 -18.33
CA PRO A 45 -25.68 -11.85 -17.41
C PRO A 45 -26.30 -11.57 -16.04
N GLN A 46 -27.09 -12.50 -15.53
CA GLN A 46 -27.69 -12.37 -14.20
C GLN A 46 -26.55 -12.37 -13.18
N GLY A 47 -26.63 -11.41 -12.26
CA GLY A 47 -25.69 -11.09 -11.18
C GLY A 47 -24.55 -12.09 -11.00
N ARG A 48 -23.32 -11.61 -11.27
CA ARG A 48 -22.12 -12.22 -10.72
C ARG A 48 -22.33 -12.35 -9.22
N GLN A 49 -22.55 -13.57 -8.73
CA GLN A 49 -22.42 -13.82 -7.32
C GLN A 49 -20.99 -13.41 -6.92
N PRO A 50 -20.80 -12.61 -5.87
CA PRO A 50 -19.48 -12.31 -5.36
C PRO A 50 -18.83 -13.65 -4.98
N THR A 51 -17.66 -13.94 -5.55
CA THR A 51 -16.85 -15.05 -5.08
C THR A 51 -16.42 -14.78 -3.64
N PRO A 52 -16.20 -15.82 -2.81
CA PRO A 52 -15.74 -15.66 -1.42
C PRO A 52 -14.46 -14.80 -1.28
N ALA A 53 -13.62 -14.78 -2.33
CA ALA A 53 -12.42 -13.94 -2.39
C ALA A 53 -12.72 -12.43 -2.48
N ALA A 54 -13.80 -12.03 -3.15
CA ALA A 54 -14.21 -10.62 -3.22
C ALA A 54 -14.85 -10.16 -1.92
N HIS A 55 -15.53 -11.04 -1.19
CA HIS A 55 -16.04 -10.73 0.15
C HIS A 55 -14.89 -10.58 1.15
N LEU A 56 -13.85 -11.41 1.11
CA LEU A 56 -12.66 -11.20 1.95
C LEU A 56 -11.91 -9.91 1.62
N ALA A 57 -11.74 -9.57 0.33
CA ALA A 57 -11.09 -8.33 -0.08
C ALA A 57 -11.89 -7.07 0.34
N VAL A 58 -13.23 -7.12 0.23
CA VAL A 58 -14.13 -6.03 0.65
C VAL A 58 -14.24 -5.95 2.18
N THR A 59 -14.21 -7.09 2.88
CA THR A 59 -14.20 -7.13 4.35
C THR A 59 -12.85 -6.65 4.92
N CYS A 60 -11.71 -6.93 4.26
CA CYS A 60 -10.41 -6.36 4.61
C CYS A 60 -10.35 -4.83 4.39
N GLN A 61 -11.02 -4.31 3.36
CA GLN A 61 -11.19 -2.86 3.17
C GLN A 61 -12.02 -2.20 4.28
N TYR A 62 -12.93 -2.94 4.93
CA TYR A 62 -13.84 -2.43 5.95
C TYR A 62 -13.32 -2.58 7.39
N LEU A 63 -12.45 -3.54 7.66
CA LEU A 63 -11.76 -3.69 8.95
C LEU A 63 -10.61 -2.70 9.16
N ARG A 64 -10.17 -2.02 8.10
CA ARG A 64 -9.20 -0.92 8.16
C ARG A 64 -9.89 0.29 8.76
N THR A 65 -9.36 0.84 9.85
CA THR A 65 -9.91 2.09 10.37
C THR A 65 -9.75 3.16 9.27
N LYS A 66 -10.75 4.02 9.04
CA LYS A 66 -10.71 5.05 7.98
C LYS A 66 -9.42 5.90 8.06
N THR A 67 -8.88 6.05 9.26
CA THR A 67 -7.60 6.68 9.58
C THR A 67 -6.39 5.95 9.00
N GLU A 68 -6.35 4.61 9.03
CA GLU A 68 -5.26 3.83 8.44
C GLU A 68 -5.24 3.91 6.91
N CYS A 69 -6.42 3.86 6.27
CA CYS A 69 -6.53 4.05 4.81
C CYS A 69 -5.99 5.41 4.39
N ARG A 70 -6.45 6.46 5.08
CA ARG A 70 -6.00 7.83 4.83
C ARG A 70 -4.49 7.98 5.07
N GLY A 71 -3.97 7.44 6.17
CA GLY A 71 -2.55 7.50 6.49
C GLY A 71 -1.69 6.83 5.42
N LEU A 72 -2.10 5.68 4.90
CA LEU A 72 -1.37 4.96 3.86
C LEU A 72 -1.47 5.65 2.49
N GLN A 73 -2.61 6.28 2.19
CA GLN A 73 -2.75 7.13 1.02
C GLN A 73 -1.82 8.35 1.12
N TYR A 74 -1.82 9.05 2.26
CA TYR A 74 -0.96 10.21 2.49
C TYR A 74 0.53 9.85 2.38
N PHE A 75 0.94 8.67 2.86
CA PHE A 75 2.30 8.17 2.68
C PHE A 75 2.69 8.13 1.19
N CYS A 76 1.83 7.54 0.36
CA CYS A 76 2.09 7.37 -1.07
C CYS A 76 2.16 8.69 -1.83
N GLU A 77 1.23 9.60 -1.53
CA GLU A 77 1.08 10.86 -2.27
C GLU A 77 2.09 11.92 -1.82
N VAL A 78 2.50 11.91 -0.55
CA VAL A 78 3.27 13.02 0.05
C VAL A 78 4.59 12.58 0.65
N ALA A 79 4.58 11.61 1.57
CA ALA A 79 5.79 11.26 2.34
C ALA A 79 6.85 10.54 1.49
N ALA A 80 6.45 9.55 0.69
CA ALA A 80 7.37 8.74 -0.10
C ALA A 80 8.15 9.54 -1.17
N PRO A 81 7.50 10.42 -1.97
CA PRO A 81 8.22 11.26 -2.93
C PRO A 81 9.26 12.18 -2.27
N ARG A 82 8.97 12.69 -1.07
CA ARG A 82 9.84 13.61 -0.33
C ARG A 82 11.02 12.91 0.36
N LEU A 83 10.81 11.71 0.90
CA LEU A 83 11.85 10.97 1.62
C LEU A 83 12.94 10.40 0.69
N LEU A 84 12.56 9.89 -0.49
CA LEU A 84 13.46 9.00 -1.27
C LEU A 84 13.58 9.38 -2.75
N GLY A 85 12.92 10.47 -3.13
CA GLY A 85 12.98 11.07 -4.45
C GLY A 85 12.23 10.30 -5.55
N PRO A 86 12.03 10.91 -6.72
CA PRO A 86 11.22 10.36 -7.81
C PRO A 86 11.84 9.15 -8.52
N LYS A 87 13.06 8.75 -8.16
CA LYS A 87 13.84 7.71 -8.87
C LYS A 87 13.49 6.26 -8.49
N SER A 88 12.51 6.03 -7.63
CA SER A 88 12.07 4.67 -7.25
C SER A 88 10.56 4.57 -7.00
N PRO A 89 9.69 4.98 -7.93
CA PRO A 89 8.24 5.03 -7.70
C PRO A 89 7.67 3.62 -7.44
N TYR A 90 8.08 2.64 -8.24
CA TYR A 90 7.57 1.26 -8.17
C TYR A 90 7.73 0.60 -6.79
N LEU A 91 8.86 0.85 -6.12
CA LEU A 91 9.16 0.23 -4.84
C LEU A 91 8.24 0.77 -3.73
N TRP A 92 7.97 2.07 -3.73
CA TRP A 92 7.20 2.71 -2.66
C TRP A 92 5.69 2.68 -2.89
N THR A 93 5.25 2.82 -4.14
CA THR A 93 3.83 2.82 -4.46
C THR A 93 3.23 1.42 -4.58
N HIS A 94 4.00 0.43 -5.06
CA HIS A 94 3.48 -0.93 -5.24
C HIS A 94 3.99 -1.90 -4.19
N LEU A 95 5.31 -2.04 -4.04
CA LEU A 95 5.86 -3.06 -3.15
C LEU A 95 5.56 -2.77 -1.67
N VAL A 96 5.84 -1.56 -1.20
CA VAL A 96 5.60 -1.18 0.20
C VAL A 96 4.12 -1.18 0.54
N MET A 97 3.24 -0.86 -0.42
CA MET A 97 1.79 -0.96 -0.26
C MET A 97 1.31 -2.41 -0.20
N GLN A 98 1.78 -3.28 -1.10
CA GLN A 98 1.48 -4.71 -1.06
C GLN A 98 1.95 -5.34 0.25
N LEU A 99 3.16 -5.00 0.69
CA LEU A 99 3.71 -5.48 1.96
C LEU A 99 2.98 -4.89 3.17
N SER A 100 2.41 -3.68 3.08
CA SER A 100 1.58 -3.12 4.17
C SER A 100 0.27 -3.89 4.38
N GLU A 101 -0.19 -4.65 3.38
CA GLU A 101 -1.39 -5.48 3.50
C GLU A 101 -1.10 -6.82 4.17
N SER A 102 0.05 -7.42 3.90
CA SER A 102 0.44 -8.71 4.47
C SER A 102 1.23 -8.60 5.77
N GLU A 103 2.01 -7.52 5.95
CA GLU A 103 3.01 -7.40 7.02
C GLU A 103 2.68 -6.28 8.00
N PRO A 104 2.34 -6.60 9.26
CA PRO A 104 1.93 -5.60 10.25
C PRO A 104 3.07 -4.62 10.60
N VAL A 105 4.32 -5.07 10.55
CA VAL A 105 5.52 -4.25 10.79
C VAL A 105 5.59 -3.11 9.78
N VAL A 106 5.41 -3.44 8.50
CA VAL A 106 5.44 -2.47 7.40
C VAL A 106 4.27 -1.51 7.56
N LYS A 107 3.05 -2.03 7.74
CA LYS A 107 1.84 -1.21 7.92
C LYS A 107 2.00 -0.16 9.02
N HIS A 108 2.39 -0.59 10.22
CA HIS A 108 2.52 0.30 11.36
C HIS A 108 3.65 1.31 11.17
N SER A 109 4.77 0.93 10.55
CA SER A 109 5.84 1.87 10.26
C SER A 109 5.40 2.98 9.30
N LEU A 110 4.66 2.65 8.24
CA LEU A 110 4.15 3.65 7.29
C LEU A 110 3.16 4.61 7.94
N LEU A 111 2.26 4.10 8.79
CA LEU A 111 1.30 4.92 9.52
C LEU A 111 1.99 5.87 10.51
N ALA A 112 3.06 5.42 11.16
CA ALA A 112 3.88 6.28 12.01
C ALA A 112 4.53 7.40 11.20
N ILE A 113 5.11 7.09 10.03
CA ILE A 113 5.70 8.09 9.12
C ILE A 113 4.63 9.11 8.69
N SER A 114 3.46 8.66 8.25
CA SER A 114 2.38 9.55 7.83
C SER A 114 1.92 10.48 8.95
N SER A 115 1.71 9.94 10.15
CA SER A 115 1.28 10.74 11.30
C SER A 115 2.33 11.78 11.71
N LEU A 116 3.63 11.45 11.59
CA LEU A 116 4.73 12.39 11.81
C LEU A 116 4.74 13.52 10.77
N TYR A 117 4.63 13.19 9.49
CA TYR A 117 4.60 14.18 8.42
C TYR A 117 3.38 15.10 8.51
N GLU A 118 2.18 14.55 8.73
CA GLU A 118 0.96 15.34 8.90
C GLU A 118 1.09 16.34 10.07
N THR A 119 1.74 15.93 11.16
CA THR A 119 1.97 16.81 12.31
C THR A 119 3.00 17.91 11.99
N GLN A 120 4.08 17.58 11.29
CA GLN A 120 5.08 18.56 10.85
C GLN A 120 4.50 19.61 9.89
N GLU A 121 3.59 19.22 8.99
CA GLU A 121 2.92 20.20 8.11
C GLU A 121 1.85 21.03 8.85
N ALA A 122 1.21 20.49 9.88
CA ALA A 122 0.11 21.15 10.60
C ALA A 122 0.56 22.12 11.72
N GLN A 123 1.74 21.96 12.32
CA GLN A 123 2.16 22.74 13.51
C GLN A 123 3.52 23.44 13.32
N LYS A 124 3.58 24.74 13.68
CA LYS A 124 4.82 25.55 13.78
C LYS A 124 5.70 25.23 15.00
N THR A 125 5.17 24.50 15.99
CA THR A 125 5.91 24.03 17.17
C THR A 125 5.64 22.53 17.33
N PRO A 126 6.61 21.65 17.05
CA PRO A 126 6.38 20.21 17.07
C PRO A 126 6.29 19.71 18.53
N PRO A 127 5.23 18.98 18.92
CA PRO A 127 5.26 18.17 20.13
C PRO A 127 6.31 17.07 20.01
N ALA A 128 6.87 16.64 21.14
CA ALA A 128 7.64 15.38 21.21
C ALA A 128 6.71 14.23 20.78
N MET A 129 6.93 13.70 19.58
CA MET A 129 6.22 12.62 18.86
C MET A 129 4.70 12.45 19.16
N PRO A 130 3.80 12.65 18.18
CA PRO A 130 2.36 12.43 18.37
C PRO A 130 2.02 11.05 18.95
N SER A 131 1.03 10.99 19.85
CA SER A 131 0.63 9.74 20.53
C SER A 131 0.25 8.61 19.55
N LEU A 132 -0.38 8.97 18.42
CA LEU A 132 -0.72 8.03 17.36
C LEU A 132 0.53 7.50 16.63
N ALA A 133 1.49 8.37 16.34
CA ALA A 133 2.77 7.98 15.73
C ALA A 133 3.56 7.05 16.66
N LEU A 134 3.64 7.37 17.95
CA LEU A 134 4.29 6.55 18.97
C LEU A 134 3.66 5.16 19.09
N HIS A 135 2.33 5.08 19.09
CA HIS A 135 1.60 3.81 19.16
C HIS A 135 1.95 2.90 17.98
N HIS A 136 1.92 3.44 16.76
CA HIS A 136 2.27 2.70 15.57
C HIS A 136 3.76 2.33 15.53
N TYR A 137 4.64 3.22 15.95
CA TYR A 137 6.08 2.93 16.02
C TYR A 137 6.38 1.78 17.00
N ASN A 138 5.82 1.81 18.21
CA ASN A 138 5.98 0.73 19.19
C ASN A 138 5.40 -0.60 18.69
N SER A 139 4.25 -0.57 18.02
CA SER A 139 3.65 -1.77 17.41
C SER A 139 4.55 -2.36 16.32
N ALA A 140 5.18 -1.51 15.51
CA ALA A 140 6.13 -1.96 14.49
C ALA A 140 7.40 -2.59 15.12
N ILE A 141 7.94 -2.00 16.20
CA ILE A 141 9.09 -2.56 16.92
C ILE A 141 8.76 -3.94 17.48
N GLN A 142 7.57 -4.13 18.05
CA GLN A 142 7.14 -5.42 18.58
C GLN A 142 7.08 -6.49 17.47
N GLY A 143 6.52 -6.16 16.31
CA GLY A 143 6.49 -7.10 15.19
C GLY A 143 7.87 -7.36 14.56
N LEU A 144 8.79 -6.39 14.59
CA LEU A 144 10.15 -6.59 14.11
C LEU A 144 10.93 -7.55 15.01
N LYS A 145 10.72 -7.49 16.33
CA LYS A 145 11.38 -8.39 17.30
C LYS A 145 11.01 -9.86 17.11
N THR A 146 9.83 -10.15 16.57
CA THR A 146 9.34 -11.52 16.35
C THR A 146 9.59 -12.03 14.93
N THR A 147 10.08 -11.16 14.04
CA THR A 147 10.30 -11.47 12.63
C THR A 147 11.55 -12.34 12.43
N GLN A 148 11.43 -13.37 11.60
CA GLN A 148 12.55 -14.24 11.19
C GLN A 148 13.02 -13.96 9.74
N SER A 149 12.33 -13.09 9.00
CA SER A 149 12.65 -12.76 7.61
C SER A 149 13.65 -11.62 7.53
N ASP A 150 14.81 -11.88 6.92
CA ASP A 150 15.83 -10.85 6.63
C ASP A 150 15.25 -9.69 5.81
N VAL A 151 14.35 -9.98 4.86
CA VAL A 151 13.72 -8.96 4.02
C VAL A 151 12.89 -7.99 4.85
N LEU A 152 12.10 -8.50 5.79
CA LEU A 152 11.29 -7.67 6.68
C LEU A 152 12.16 -6.93 7.69
N ALA A 153 13.26 -7.55 8.14
CA ALA A 153 14.25 -6.89 8.99
C ALA A 153 14.89 -5.69 8.28
N LEU A 154 15.28 -5.86 7.01
CA LEU A 154 15.85 -4.82 6.16
C LEU A 154 14.85 -3.69 5.88
N LEU A 155 13.60 -4.02 5.54
CA LEU A 155 12.54 -3.03 5.37
C LEU A 155 12.24 -2.27 6.66
N GLY A 156 12.22 -2.97 7.80
CA GLY A 156 12.10 -2.35 9.12
C GLY A 156 13.23 -1.35 9.38
N CYS A 157 14.48 -1.72 9.08
CA CYS A 157 15.63 -0.81 9.21
C CYS A 157 15.47 0.45 8.34
N ILE A 158 15.02 0.30 7.09
CA ILE A 158 14.75 1.41 6.18
C ILE A 158 13.67 2.34 6.76
N LEU A 159 12.51 1.79 7.14
CA LEU A 159 11.36 2.57 7.59
C LEU A 159 11.64 3.24 8.94
N PHE A 160 12.32 2.56 9.86
CA PHE A 160 12.72 3.13 11.15
C PHE A 160 13.77 4.22 10.99
N THR A 161 14.71 4.08 10.05
CA THR A 161 15.61 5.18 9.72
C THR A 161 14.83 6.42 9.28
N CYS A 162 13.81 6.27 8.42
CA CYS A 162 12.96 7.39 8.02
C CYS A 162 12.22 8.02 9.22
N ILE A 163 11.70 7.21 10.14
CA ILE A 163 11.02 7.69 11.36
C ILE A 163 11.98 8.48 12.27
N GLU A 164 13.19 7.97 12.49
CA GLU A 164 14.19 8.62 13.35
C GLU A 164 14.74 9.91 12.72
N LEU A 165 14.91 9.93 11.39
CA LEU A 165 15.26 11.16 10.65
C LEU A 165 14.18 12.24 10.80
N LEU A 166 12.90 11.87 10.72
CA LEU A 166 11.79 12.81 10.94
C LEU A 166 11.76 13.36 12.37
N GLN A 167 12.28 12.60 13.33
CA GLN A 167 12.40 13.03 14.72
C GLN A 167 13.72 13.74 15.04
N SER A 168 14.60 13.92 14.03
CA SER A 168 15.96 14.47 14.20
C SER A 168 16.86 13.66 15.13
N ASN A 169 16.57 12.37 15.33
CA ASN A 169 17.37 11.44 16.13
C ASN A 169 18.44 10.77 15.26
N ASN A 170 19.42 11.56 14.80
CA ASN A 170 20.41 11.10 13.82
C ASN A 170 21.23 9.89 14.30
N GLY A 171 21.55 9.80 15.60
CA GLY A 171 22.29 8.65 16.15
C GLY A 171 21.52 7.32 16.03
N THR A 172 20.22 7.32 16.32
CA THR A 172 19.37 6.12 16.18
C THR A 172 19.17 5.77 14.70
N ALA A 173 19.02 6.78 13.84
CA ALA A 173 18.93 6.59 12.39
C ALA A 173 20.20 5.92 11.83
N ILE A 174 21.39 6.37 12.23
CA ILE A 174 22.68 5.77 11.83
C ILE A 174 22.77 4.32 12.32
N ARG A 175 22.35 4.04 13.56
CA ARG A 175 22.33 2.67 14.08
C ARG A 175 21.41 1.74 13.29
N HIS A 176 20.22 2.21 12.88
CA HIS A 176 19.33 1.42 12.01
C HIS A 176 19.94 1.16 10.64
N CYS A 177 20.62 2.15 10.05
CA CYS A 177 21.37 1.96 8.81
C CYS A 177 22.49 0.93 8.95
N ALA A 178 23.35 1.07 9.96
CA ALA A 178 24.47 0.16 10.20
C ALA A 178 23.99 -1.27 10.45
N HIS A 179 22.92 -1.43 11.24
CA HIS A 179 22.31 -2.74 11.44
C HIS A 179 21.78 -3.32 10.13
N GLY A 180 21.07 -2.53 9.33
CA GLY A 180 20.55 -2.94 8.02
C GLY A 180 21.64 -3.38 7.04
N ILE A 181 22.78 -2.67 6.98
CA ILE A 181 23.93 -3.05 6.15
C ILE A 181 24.49 -4.40 6.60
N ALA A 182 24.65 -4.62 7.91
CA ALA A 182 25.10 -5.89 8.45
C ALA A 182 24.11 -7.05 8.18
N ILE A 183 22.80 -6.77 8.04
CA ILE A 183 21.82 -7.78 7.57
C ILE A 183 22.00 -8.02 6.06
N MET A 184 22.24 -6.97 5.28
CA MET A 184 22.37 -7.06 3.83
C MET A 184 23.57 -7.91 3.38
N GLU A 185 24.67 -7.87 4.16
CA GLU A 185 25.87 -8.67 3.91
C GLU A 185 25.62 -10.17 4.04
N ARG A 186 24.82 -10.57 5.04
CA ARG A 186 24.44 -11.97 5.28
C ARG A 186 23.22 -12.42 4.49
N CYS A 187 22.42 -11.48 3.98
CA CYS A 187 21.21 -11.79 3.24
C CYS A 187 21.54 -12.33 1.84
N ASN A 188 21.21 -13.61 1.62
CA ASN A 188 21.42 -14.27 0.33
C ASN A 188 20.24 -14.11 -0.65
N ASN A 189 19.29 -13.22 -0.35
CA ASN A 189 18.11 -13.03 -1.19
C ASN A 189 18.42 -12.05 -2.35
N PRO A 190 18.42 -12.51 -3.62
CA PRO A 190 18.80 -11.67 -4.76
C PRO A 190 17.83 -10.51 -4.96
N TRP A 191 16.52 -10.74 -4.73
CA TRP A 191 15.51 -9.71 -4.85
C TRP A 191 15.73 -8.58 -3.82
N ALA A 192 16.05 -8.94 -2.57
CA ALA A 192 16.33 -7.97 -1.52
C ALA A 192 17.55 -7.11 -1.86
N ARG A 193 18.59 -7.73 -2.40
CA ARG A 193 19.81 -7.02 -2.83
C ARG A 193 19.53 -6.07 -3.99
N GLU A 194 18.80 -6.52 -5.00
CA GLU A 194 18.48 -5.69 -6.17
C GLU A 194 17.64 -4.46 -5.79
N HIS A 195 16.65 -4.64 -4.91
CA HIS A 195 15.66 -3.60 -4.64
C HIS A 195 15.99 -2.72 -3.42
N LEU A 196 16.59 -3.28 -2.37
CA LEU A 196 16.82 -2.57 -1.11
C LEU A 196 18.19 -1.89 -1.03
N VAL A 197 19.22 -2.44 -1.69
CA VAL A 197 20.57 -1.82 -1.70
C VAL A 197 20.55 -0.38 -2.22
N PRO A 198 19.88 -0.05 -3.34
CA PRO A 198 19.82 1.34 -3.80
C PRO A 198 19.16 2.29 -2.79
N ILE A 199 18.23 1.78 -1.97
CA ILE A 199 17.57 2.57 -0.93
C ILE A 199 18.54 2.80 0.23
N PHE A 200 19.21 1.76 0.72
CA PHE A 200 20.20 1.90 1.80
C PHE A 200 21.30 2.88 1.41
N ARG A 201 21.78 2.84 0.16
CA ARG A 201 22.76 3.80 -0.36
C ARG A 201 22.25 5.24 -0.36
N ARG A 202 20.96 5.49 -0.59
CA ARG A 202 20.38 6.84 -0.56
C ARG A 202 20.15 7.32 0.86
N ILE A 203 19.58 6.45 1.69
CA ILE A 203 19.26 6.77 3.08
C ILE A 203 20.51 6.98 3.91
N SER A 204 21.60 6.25 3.65
CA SER A 204 22.87 6.48 4.35
C SER A 204 23.44 7.89 4.12
N VAL A 205 23.10 8.56 3.01
CA VAL A 205 23.55 9.94 2.74
C VAL A 205 22.64 10.98 3.41
N LEU A 206 21.39 10.65 3.73
CA LEU A 206 20.42 11.61 4.30
C LEU A 206 20.86 12.16 5.68
N PRO A 207 21.31 11.35 6.66
CA PRO A 207 21.83 11.87 7.93
C PRO A 207 23.01 12.86 7.76
N LEU A 208 23.85 12.68 6.73
CA LEU A 208 24.98 13.58 6.46
C LEU A 208 24.54 14.96 5.96
N LEU A 209 23.40 15.02 5.25
CA LEU A 209 22.83 16.27 4.74
C LEU A 209 22.06 17.06 5.81
N PHE A 210 21.55 16.38 6.85
CA PHE A 210 20.73 16.99 7.91
C PHE A 210 21.46 17.22 9.26
N GLY A 211 22.70 16.74 9.46
CA GLY A 211 23.65 17.32 10.44
C GLY A 211 24.24 16.42 11.55
N SER A 212 25.55 16.60 11.76
CA SER A 212 26.45 16.28 12.90
C SER A 212 26.58 14.82 13.38
N ASP A 213 27.42 14.03 12.68
CA ASP A 213 28.68 13.42 13.17
C ASP A 213 29.15 12.39 12.12
N SER A 214 30.00 12.85 11.21
CA SER A 214 30.45 12.15 9.99
C SER A 214 31.38 10.95 10.24
N THR A 215 31.77 10.68 11.49
CA THR A 215 32.81 9.71 11.86
C THR A 215 32.29 8.28 12.10
N GLU A 216 31.06 8.09 12.60
CA GLU A 216 30.50 6.73 12.77
C GLU A 216 29.97 6.16 11.45
N LEU A 217 29.29 6.99 10.66
CA LEU A 217 28.71 6.58 9.38
C LEU A 217 29.78 6.25 8.33
N SER A 218 30.90 7.00 8.29
CA SER A 218 32.04 6.70 7.41
C SER A 218 32.69 5.36 7.77
N ARG A 219 32.82 5.02 9.05
CA ARG A 219 33.32 3.71 9.49
C ARG A 219 32.38 2.57 9.10
N SER A 220 31.07 2.71 9.27
CA SER A 220 30.11 1.66 8.88
C SER A 220 29.98 1.48 7.36
N ILE A 221 30.06 2.55 6.57
CA ILE A 221 30.04 2.49 5.10
C ILE A 221 31.32 1.84 4.55
N VAL A 222 32.49 2.18 5.14
CA VAL A 222 33.79 1.61 4.77
C VAL A 222 33.90 0.14 5.17
N LEU A 223 33.36 -0.24 6.34
CA LEU A 223 33.36 -1.64 6.80
C LEU A 223 32.39 -2.52 6.00
N GLY A 224 31.29 -1.97 5.48
CA GLY A 224 30.32 -2.72 4.68
C GLY A 224 30.56 -2.75 3.17
N GLY A 225 31.75 -2.33 2.71
CA GLY A 225 32.16 -2.43 1.30
C GLY A 225 31.36 -1.55 0.32
N PHE A 226 30.51 -0.64 0.81
CA PHE A 226 29.77 0.30 -0.02
C PHE A 226 30.60 1.56 -0.26
N VAL A 227 31.63 1.44 -1.10
CA VAL A 227 32.32 2.62 -1.64
C VAL A 227 31.33 3.37 -2.54
N LEU A 228 31.15 4.67 -2.30
CA LEU A 228 30.35 5.58 -3.14
C LEU A 228 30.86 5.60 -4.58
#